data_AF-A0A0F9CHZ5-F1
#
_entry.id   AF-A0A0F9CHZ5-F1
#
_cell.length_a   1.000
_cell.length_b   1.000
_cell.length_c   1.000
_cell.angle_alpha   90.00
_cell.angle_beta   90.00
_cell.angle_gamma   90.00
#
_symmetry.space_group_name_H-M   'P 1'
#
loop_
_entity.id
_entity.type
_entity.pdbx_description
1 polymer ?
#
loop_
_entity_poly.entity_id
_entity_poly.type
_entity_poly.pdbx_seq_one_letter_code
_entity_poly.pdbx_strand_id
1 'polypeptide(L)'
;MAGSAQLTVNGAISQSGTRGLTKTGAGVLVLGAENAFTGTTDIAAGKIVVNHAYALDRSTVWINVDNGLDVTTHSVNATLGSLAGSGALNLGSAHIYTGLNGDTATYSGAISGSGGVHVGGSGTQTLSADSTYSGGTSVAEGATLAISADNNIG
;
A
#
# COMPACT_ATOMS: atom_id res chain seq x y z
N MET A 1 -20.34 12.01 20.14
CA MET A 1 -20.65 11.75 18.71
C MET A 1 -19.34 11.85 17.94
N ALA A 2 -18.61 10.74 17.79
CA ALA A 2 -17.35 10.75 17.04
C ALA A 2 -17.67 10.46 15.56
N GLY A 3 -18.06 11.51 14.83
CA GLY A 3 -18.12 11.40 13.37
C GLY A 3 -16.71 11.14 12.87
N SER A 4 -16.53 10.07 12.08
CA SER A 4 -15.29 9.80 11.37
C SER A 4 -15.02 10.96 10.41
N ALA A 5 -14.21 11.93 10.83
CA ALA A 5 -13.84 13.06 10.00
C ALA A 5 -13.08 12.53 8.77
N GLN A 6 -13.55 12.91 7.59
CA GLN A 6 -12.86 12.68 6.33
C GLN A 6 -12.13 13.97 5.92
N LEU A 7 -10.85 13.85 5.62
CA LEU A 7 -10.06 14.89 4.95
C LEU A 7 -9.74 14.40 3.54
N THR A 8 -10.08 15.18 2.53
CA THR A 8 -9.73 14.89 1.13
C THR A 8 -8.67 15.87 0.66
N VAL A 9 -7.57 15.35 0.11
CA VAL A 9 -6.46 16.12 -0.46
C VAL A 9 -6.38 15.81 -1.94
N ASN A 10 -6.86 16.75 -2.77
CA ASN A 10 -6.87 16.63 -4.24
C ASN A 10 -5.72 17.40 -4.91
N GLY A 11 -4.93 18.14 -4.15
CA GLY A 11 -3.70 18.78 -4.63
C GLY A 11 -2.49 17.89 -4.34
N ALA A 12 -1.47 17.95 -5.21
CA ALA A 12 -0.21 17.25 -4.98
C ALA A 12 0.46 17.73 -3.69
N ILE A 13 0.88 16.79 -2.84
CA ILE A 13 1.71 17.07 -1.69
C ILE A 13 3.17 17.13 -2.17
N SER A 14 3.61 18.35 -2.51
CA SER A 14 4.91 18.63 -3.12
C SER A 14 6.00 18.95 -2.09
N GLN A 15 6.16 18.13 -1.05
CA GLN A 15 7.33 18.28 -0.17
C GLN A 15 8.54 17.60 -0.81
N SER A 16 9.61 18.37 -1.04
CA SER A 16 10.91 17.82 -1.42
C SER A 16 11.56 17.14 -0.22
N GLY A 17 11.96 15.88 -0.36
CA GLY A 17 12.75 15.14 0.64
C GLY A 17 12.12 13.82 1.10
N THR A 18 12.82 13.13 1.99
CA THR A 18 12.47 11.78 2.49
C THR A 18 11.40 11.78 3.58
N ARG A 19 10.65 12.88 3.75
CA ARG A 19 9.55 12.95 4.72
C ARG A 19 8.31 12.32 4.11
N GLY A 20 7.72 11.36 4.80
CA GLY A 20 6.45 10.77 4.37
C GLY A 20 5.26 11.28 5.18
N LEU A 21 4.20 10.48 5.23
CA LEU A 21 2.96 10.78 5.94
C LEU A 21 2.83 9.89 7.18
N THR A 22 2.30 10.43 8.26
CA THR A 22 1.89 9.63 9.44
C THR A 22 0.40 9.81 9.64
N LYS A 23 -0.38 8.76 9.37
CA LYS A 23 -1.82 8.75 9.52
C LYS A 23 -2.21 8.20 10.90
N THR A 24 -2.72 9.11 11.73
CA THR A 24 -3.23 8.81 13.08
C THR A 24 -4.73 9.13 13.16
N GLY A 25 -5.35 8.77 14.30
CA GLY A 25 -6.77 8.98 14.56
C GLY A 25 -7.68 8.07 13.72
N ALA A 26 -8.92 7.87 14.19
CA ALA A 26 -9.88 6.96 13.55
C ALA A 26 -10.46 7.48 12.21
N GLY A 27 -10.17 8.73 11.82
CA GLY A 27 -10.69 9.35 10.60
C GLY A 27 -10.10 8.80 9.30
N VAL A 28 -10.59 9.33 8.18
CA VAL A 28 -10.21 8.93 6.82
C VAL A 28 -9.44 10.06 6.14
N LEU A 29 -8.32 9.73 5.51
CA LEU A 29 -7.59 10.62 4.60
C LEU A 29 -7.76 10.11 3.17
N VAL A 30 -8.30 10.91 2.26
CA VAL A 30 -8.39 10.56 0.83
C VAL A 30 -7.29 11.29 0.07
N LEU A 31 -6.44 10.54 -0.64
CA LEU A 31 -5.40 11.10 -1.51
C LEU A 31 -5.84 11.00 -2.98
N GLY A 32 -6.16 12.15 -3.58
CA GLY A 32 -6.72 12.27 -4.92
C GLY A 32 -5.76 12.78 -6.00
N ALA A 33 -4.48 12.95 -5.68
CA ALA A 33 -3.45 13.41 -6.61
C ALA A 33 -2.18 12.54 -6.51
N GLU A 34 -1.36 12.59 -7.55
CA GLU A 34 0.03 12.15 -7.47
C GLU A 34 0.82 13.03 -6.49
N ASN A 35 1.55 12.40 -5.56
CA ASN A 35 2.28 13.12 -4.52
C ASN A 35 3.78 12.87 -4.68
N ALA A 36 4.61 13.86 -4.36
CA ALA A 36 6.06 13.81 -4.63
C ALA A 36 6.91 13.33 -3.44
N PHE A 37 6.31 12.99 -2.30
CA PHE A 37 7.05 12.51 -1.14
C PHE A 37 7.60 11.10 -1.36
N THR A 38 8.81 10.86 -0.86
CA THR A 38 9.50 9.56 -0.97
C THR A 38 9.68 8.85 0.37
N GLY A 39 9.36 9.54 1.48
CA GLY A 39 9.41 8.94 2.81
C GLY A 39 8.31 7.93 3.08
N THR A 40 8.41 7.25 4.21
CA THR A 40 7.43 6.25 4.67
C THR A 40 6.04 6.86 4.90
N THR A 41 5.01 6.23 4.34
CA THR A 41 3.61 6.47 4.70
C THR A 41 3.22 5.50 5.79
N ASP A 42 3.30 5.93 7.05
CA ASP A 42 2.93 5.14 8.23
C ASP A 42 1.44 5.29 8.55
N ILE A 43 0.68 4.20 8.46
CA ILE A 43 -0.75 4.14 8.77
C ILE A 43 -0.94 3.51 10.15
N ALA A 44 -0.78 4.34 11.18
CA ALA A 44 -0.89 3.95 12.58
C ALA A 44 -2.33 3.84 13.09
N ALA A 45 -3.30 4.55 12.49
CA ALA A 45 -4.72 4.45 12.82
C ALA A 45 -5.65 5.01 11.73
N GLY A 46 -6.90 4.53 11.69
CA GLY A 46 -7.90 4.95 10.71
C GLY A 46 -7.56 4.46 9.31
N LYS A 47 -7.87 5.25 8.27
CA LYS A 47 -7.67 4.84 6.87
C LYS A 47 -7.04 5.91 5.99
N ILE A 48 -6.25 5.50 5.02
CA ILE A 48 -5.92 6.25 3.81
C ILE A 48 -6.66 5.62 2.64
N VAL A 49 -7.53 6.38 1.98
CA VAL A 49 -8.20 5.98 0.74
C VAL A 49 -7.39 6.46 -0.45
N VAL A 50 -7.03 5.53 -1.34
CA VAL A 50 -6.37 5.84 -2.60
C VAL A 50 -7.43 6.23 -3.63
N ASN A 51 -7.34 7.45 -4.16
CA ASN A 51 -8.20 7.94 -5.24
C ASN A 51 -7.39 8.36 -6.49
N HIS A 52 -6.09 8.07 -6.49
CA HIS A 52 -5.21 8.26 -7.64
C HIS A 52 -4.13 7.17 -7.64
N ALA A 53 -3.86 6.55 -8.80
CA ALA A 53 -2.99 5.38 -8.89
C ALA A 53 -1.56 5.63 -8.39
N TYR A 54 -1.05 6.85 -8.58
CA TYR A 54 0.29 7.26 -8.15
C TYR A 54 0.29 8.10 -6.85
N ALA A 55 -0.75 7.97 -6.01
CA ALA A 55 -0.81 8.75 -4.77
C ALA A 55 0.35 8.43 -3.80
N LEU A 56 0.95 7.24 -3.90
CA LEU A 56 1.95 6.69 -2.96
C LEU A 56 3.15 6.03 -3.69
N ASP A 57 3.34 6.32 -4.98
CA ASP A 57 4.22 5.57 -5.93
C ASP A 57 5.69 5.50 -5.55
N ARG A 58 6.18 6.44 -4.73
CA ARG A 58 7.57 6.50 -4.27
C ARG A 58 7.74 6.22 -2.78
N SER A 59 6.65 5.92 -2.09
CA SER A 59 6.61 5.77 -0.64
C SER A 59 6.61 4.29 -0.23
N THR A 60 7.42 3.95 0.77
CA THR A 60 7.20 2.71 1.53
C THR A 60 5.94 2.90 2.37
N VAL A 61 4.88 2.16 2.07
CA VAL A 61 3.62 2.21 2.81
C VAL A 61 3.66 1.18 3.93
N TRP A 62 3.59 1.65 5.16
CA TRP A 62 3.59 0.82 6.36
C TRP A 62 2.18 0.73 6.95
N ILE A 63 1.54 -0.42 6.81
CA ILE A 63 0.16 -0.65 7.28
C ILE A 63 0.21 -1.28 8.68
N ASN A 64 -0.08 -0.50 9.72
CA ASN A 64 -0.07 -0.97 11.12
C ASN A 64 -1.46 -1.31 11.65
N VAL A 65 -2.52 -1.05 10.87
CA VAL A 65 -3.92 -1.36 11.22
C VAL A 65 -4.62 -2.04 10.07
N ASP A 66 -5.50 -2.99 10.39
CA ASP A 66 -6.24 -3.75 9.38
C ASP A 66 -7.05 -2.84 8.47
N ASN A 67 -6.86 -3.02 7.16
CA ASN A 67 -7.47 -2.24 6.10
C ASN A 67 -7.23 -0.73 6.26
N GLY A 68 -6.06 -0.37 6.81
CA GLY A 68 -5.60 1.01 6.95
C GLY A 68 -5.30 1.66 5.59
N LEU A 69 -4.84 0.88 4.61
CA LEU A 69 -4.81 1.31 3.21
C LEU A 69 -6.09 0.80 2.53
N ASP A 70 -6.86 1.72 1.94
CA ASP A 70 -8.11 1.41 1.25
C ASP A 70 -7.98 1.73 -0.24
N VAL A 71 -7.88 0.66 -1.03
CA VAL A 71 -7.93 0.68 -2.51
C VAL A 71 -9.29 0.26 -3.06
N THR A 72 -10.24 -0.06 -2.17
CA THR A 72 -11.54 -0.66 -2.49
C THR A 72 -12.63 0.38 -2.70
N THR A 73 -12.58 1.51 -1.98
CA THR A 73 -13.60 2.56 -2.06
C THR A 73 -13.74 3.14 -3.48
N HIS A 74 -12.62 3.24 -4.22
CA HIS A 74 -12.61 3.71 -5.61
C HIS A 74 -12.12 2.64 -6.60
N SER A 75 -11.85 1.41 -6.14
CA SER A 75 -11.27 0.33 -6.95
C SER A 75 -10.06 0.75 -7.79
N VAL A 76 -9.16 1.55 -7.19
CA VAL A 76 -7.99 2.11 -7.87
C VAL A 76 -6.81 1.17 -7.68
N ASN A 77 -6.20 0.76 -8.79
CA ASN A 77 -4.90 0.11 -8.76
C ASN A 77 -3.87 1.08 -8.18
N ALA A 78 -3.21 0.69 -7.09
CA ALA A 78 -2.28 1.56 -6.40
C ALA A 78 -0.84 1.15 -6.66
N THR A 79 -0.05 2.14 -7.07
CA THR A 79 1.40 2.03 -7.22
C THR A 79 2.05 2.54 -5.94
N LEU A 80 2.92 1.72 -5.35
CA LEU A 80 3.63 1.99 -4.10
C LEU A 80 5.14 1.88 -4.34
N GLY A 81 5.91 2.62 -3.54
CA GLY A 81 7.36 2.44 -3.49
C GLY A 81 7.70 1.06 -2.95
N SER A 82 7.17 0.71 -1.78
CA SER A 82 7.26 -0.62 -1.16
C SER A 82 6.08 -0.85 -0.21
N LEU A 83 5.82 -2.09 0.18
CA LEU A 83 4.72 -2.46 1.10
C LEU A 83 5.31 -3.10 2.35
N ALA A 84 4.95 -2.58 3.53
CA ALA A 84 5.43 -3.03 4.82
C ALA A 84 4.33 -2.99 5.88
N GLY A 85 4.61 -3.61 7.04
CA GLY A 85 3.68 -3.67 8.17
C GLY A 85 2.88 -4.97 8.25
N SER A 86 1.91 -5.01 9.15
CA SER A 86 1.24 -6.24 9.57
C SER A 86 -0.29 -6.18 9.54
N GLY A 87 -0.88 -4.99 9.35
CA GLY A 87 -2.32 -4.86 9.25
C GLY A 87 -2.81 -5.44 7.92
N ALA A 88 -3.91 -6.19 7.93
CA ALA A 88 -4.47 -6.84 6.73
C ALA A 88 -4.77 -5.84 5.61
N LEU A 89 -4.74 -6.31 4.36
CA LEU A 89 -5.04 -5.50 3.17
C LEU A 89 -6.08 -6.20 2.31
N ASN A 90 -7.26 -5.59 2.20
CA ASN A 90 -8.26 -5.98 1.22
C ASN A 90 -8.04 -5.21 -0.09
N LEU A 91 -7.78 -5.95 -1.17
CA LEU A 91 -7.62 -5.42 -2.51
C LEU A 91 -8.97 -5.11 -3.19
N GLY A 92 -10.06 -5.74 -2.77
CA GLY A 92 -11.28 -5.78 -3.57
C GLY A 92 -10.93 -6.28 -4.97
N SER A 93 -11.25 -5.50 -6.01
CA SER A 93 -10.84 -5.79 -7.39
C SER A 93 -9.55 -5.08 -7.83
N ALA A 94 -8.93 -4.26 -6.97
CA ALA A 94 -7.77 -3.45 -7.32
C ALA A 94 -6.46 -4.24 -7.25
N HIS A 95 -5.47 -3.84 -8.04
CA HIS A 95 -4.13 -4.40 -8.02
C HIS A 95 -3.16 -3.52 -7.24
N ILE A 96 -2.18 -4.13 -6.57
CA ILE A 96 -1.07 -3.42 -5.91
C ILE A 96 0.20 -3.62 -6.73
N TYR A 97 0.89 -2.53 -7.02
CA TYR A 97 2.25 -2.53 -7.55
C TYR A 97 3.20 -2.06 -6.44
N THR A 98 4.25 -2.83 -6.15
CA THR A 98 5.18 -2.58 -5.02
C THR A 98 6.62 -2.93 -5.37
N GLY A 99 7.59 -2.56 -4.52
CA GLY A 99 9.03 -2.84 -4.67
C GLY A 99 9.77 -1.84 -5.56
N LEU A 100 9.09 -0.80 -6.02
CA LEU A 100 9.55 0.16 -7.02
C LEU A 100 10.60 1.16 -6.52
N ASN A 101 10.73 1.37 -5.21
CA ASN A 101 11.72 2.31 -4.65
C ASN A 101 13.09 1.68 -4.38
N GLY A 102 13.27 0.39 -4.70
CA GLY A 102 14.55 -0.31 -4.53
C GLY A 102 14.86 -0.76 -3.10
N ASP A 103 13.94 -0.54 -2.16
CA ASP A 103 14.10 -0.96 -0.77
C ASP A 103 13.83 -2.46 -0.57
N THR A 104 14.32 -3.00 0.55
CA THR A 104 13.85 -4.27 1.08
C THR A 104 12.74 -4.02 2.09
N ALA A 105 11.57 -4.61 1.86
CA ALA A 105 10.40 -4.43 2.71
C ALA A 105 9.74 -5.77 3.03
N THR A 106 9.24 -5.91 4.27
CA THR A 106 8.49 -7.09 4.70
C THR A 106 7.06 -6.68 5.05
N TYR A 107 6.11 -7.35 4.41
CA TYR A 107 4.70 -7.25 4.72
C TYR A 107 4.21 -8.57 5.33
N SER A 108 3.76 -8.50 6.57
CA SER A 108 3.27 -9.62 7.38
C SER A 108 1.76 -9.57 7.62
N GLY A 109 1.04 -8.71 6.91
CA GLY A 109 -0.43 -8.70 6.89
C GLY A 109 -0.96 -9.65 5.82
N ALA A 110 -2.12 -10.26 6.09
CA ALA A 110 -2.83 -11.05 5.10
C ALA A 110 -3.38 -10.16 3.98
N ILE A 111 -3.22 -10.57 2.72
CA ILE A 111 -3.79 -9.91 1.55
C ILE A 111 -5.01 -10.70 1.08
N SER A 112 -6.10 -10.01 0.73
CA SER A 112 -7.36 -10.64 0.30
C SER A 112 -8.01 -9.87 -0.85
N GLY A 113 -9.00 -10.48 -1.53
CA GLY A 113 -9.76 -9.86 -2.62
C GLY A 113 -9.63 -10.61 -3.95
N SER A 114 -10.20 -10.07 -5.02
CA SER A 114 -10.02 -10.64 -6.37
C SER A 114 -8.88 -9.99 -7.16
N GLY A 115 -8.32 -8.89 -6.66
CA GLY A 115 -7.14 -8.23 -7.21
C GLY A 115 -5.83 -9.03 -7.01
N GLY A 116 -4.75 -8.54 -7.62
CA GLY A 116 -3.43 -9.20 -7.61
C GLY A 116 -2.30 -8.32 -7.10
N VAL A 117 -1.12 -8.93 -6.94
CA VAL A 117 0.10 -8.28 -6.42
C VAL A 117 1.20 -8.33 -7.49
N HIS A 118 1.75 -7.17 -7.82
CA HIS A 118 2.79 -7.01 -8.82
C HIS A 118 4.04 -6.42 -8.16
N VAL A 119 5.13 -7.19 -8.12
CA VAL A 119 6.41 -6.75 -7.56
C VAL A 119 7.32 -6.30 -8.69
N GLY A 120 7.85 -5.08 -8.57
CA GLY A 120 8.81 -4.50 -9.50
C GLY A 120 10.04 -3.92 -8.80
N GLY A 121 10.82 -3.12 -9.54
CA GLY A 121 12.03 -2.47 -9.05
C GLY A 121 13.18 -3.45 -8.76
N SER A 122 14.28 -2.94 -8.20
CA SER A 122 15.46 -3.74 -7.85
C SER A 122 15.47 -4.19 -6.38
N GLY A 123 14.43 -3.84 -5.62
CA GLY A 123 14.29 -4.16 -4.21
C GLY A 123 13.83 -5.59 -3.96
N THR A 124 13.70 -5.94 -2.68
CA THR A 124 13.11 -7.21 -2.24
C THR A 124 11.82 -6.97 -1.49
N GLN A 125 10.68 -7.38 -2.05
CA GLN A 125 9.42 -7.44 -1.33
C GLN A 125 9.28 -8.82 -0.69
N THR A 126 9.12 -8.88 0.62
CA THR A 126 8.79 -10.11 1.35
C THR A 126 7.32 -10.11 1.74
N LEU A 127 6.60 -11.19 1.41
CA LEU A 127 5.25 -11.46 1.91
C LEU A 127 5.34 -12.64 2.87
N SER A 128 4.91 -12.48 4.12
CA SER A 128 5.14 -13.49 5.17
C SER A 128 3.87 -14.03 5.86
N ALA A 129 2.69 -13.64 5.39
CA ALA A 129 1.41 -14.08 5.95
C ALA A 129 0.52 -14.73 4.89
N ASP A 130 -0.23 -15.73 5.33
CA ASP A 130 -1.26 -16.41 4.57
C ASP A 130 -2.20 -15.39 3.91
N SER A 131 -2.34 -15.49 2.60
CA SER A 131 -3.12 -14.57 1.79
C SER A 131 -4.13 -15.35 0.94
N THR A 132 -5.25 -14.70 0.62
CA THR A 132 -6.39 -15.31 -0.07
C THR A 132 -6.88 -14.46 -1.24
N TYR A 133 -6.01 -13.61 -1.80
CA TYR A 133 -6.36 -12.85 -2.99
C TYR A 133 -6.37 -13.77 -4.20
N SER A 134 -7.36 -13.70 -5.08
CA SER A 134 -7.46 -14.63 -6.21
C SER A 134 -6.85 -14.09 -7.51
N GLY A 135 -6.41 -12.83 -7.53
CA GLY A 135 -5.71 -12.25 -8.67
C GLY A 135 -4.26 -12.75 -8.72
N GLY A 136 -3.67 -12.75 -9.92
CA GLY A 136 -2.32 -13.28 -10.10
C GLY A 136 -1.23 -12.47 -9.38
N THR A 137 -0.13 -13.16 -9.07
CA THR A 137 1.11 -12.54 -8.60
C THR A 137 2.13 -12.50 -9.73
N SER A 138 2.74 -11.35 -9.99
CA SER A 138 3.80 -11.22 -10.99
C SER A 138 5.03 -10.54 -10.41
N VAL A 139 6.20 -10.97 -10.87
CA VAL A 139 7.49 -10.37 -10.52
C VAL A 139 8.12 -9.85 -11.82
N ALA A 140 8.37 -8.55 -11.89
CA ALA A 140 9.01 -7.92 -13.04
C ALA A 140 10.49 -8.30 -13.13
N GLU A 141 11.09 -8.08 -14.30
CA GLU A 141 12.53 -8.28 -14.48
C GLU A 141 13.35 -7.45 -13.47
N GLY A 142 14.32 -8.10 -12.82
CA GLY A 142 15.18 -7.48 -11.81
C GLY A 142 14.56 -7.37 -10.41
N ALA A 143 13.28 -7.69 -10.23
CA ALA A 143 12.61 -7.65 -8.94
C ALA A 143 12.77 -8.95 -8.16
N THR A 144 12.74 -8.85 -6.83
CA THR A 144 12.74 -10.02 -5.94
C THR A 144 11.46 -10.04 -5.10
N LEU A 145 10.69 -11.12 -5.22
CA LEU A 145 9.63 -11.48 -4.28
C LEU A 145 10.10 -12.64 -3.41
N ALA A 146 10.19 -12.43 -2.11
CA ALA A 146 10.45 -13.47 -1.13
C ALA A 146 9.15 -13.87 -0.42
N ILE A 147 8.96 -15.17 -0.22
CA ILE A 147 7.84 -15.74 0.54
C ILE A 147 8.35 -16.70 1.61
N SER A 148 7.68 -16.76 2.75
CA SER A 148 8.00 -17.72 3.83
C SER A 148 7.23 -19.03 3.72
N ALA A 149 6.13 -19.06 2.96
CA ALA A 149 5.31 -20.23 2.68
C ALA A 149 4.50 -20.03 1.38
N ASP A 150 4.06 -21.12 0.76
CA ASP A 150 3.36 -21.10 -0.53
C ASP A 150 2.04 -20.31 -0.47
N ASN A 151 1.30 -20.45 0.64
CA ASN A 151 0.04 -19.76 0.88
C ASN A 151 0.18 -18.24 1.15
N ASN A 152 1.40 -17.69 1.11
CA ASN A 152 1.61 -16.24 1.18
C ASN A 152 1.21 -15.53 -0.13
N ILE A 153 1.06 -16.28 -1.22
CA ILE A 153 0.59 -15.79 -2.51
C ILE A 153 -0.65 -16.57 -2.91
N GLY A 154 -1.71 -15.83 -3.27
CA GLY A 154 -3.09 -16.27 -3.54
C GLY A 154 -3.34 -17.69 -4.04
#